data_AF-A0AA38XNU5-F1
#
_entry.id   AF-A0AA38XNU5-F1
#
_cell.length_a   1.000
_cell.length_b   1.000
_cell.length_c   1.000
_cell.angle_alpha   90.00
_cell.angle_beta   90.00
_cell.angle_gamma   90.00
#
_symmetry.space_group_name_H-M   'P 1'
#
loop_
_entity.id
_entity.type
_entity.pdbx_description
1 polymer ?
#
loop_
_entity_poly.entity_id
_entity_poly.type
_entity_poly.pdbx_seq_one_letter_code
_entity_poly.pdbx_strand_id
1 'polypeptide(L)'
;MYYNPMLILRGFQGILALIAMALGATIANVLNTHLPSSIPVPPGIIFYVFVAVFTLLIAVPYTILTPRYFPALAHPYAMLVAESTTCIFWLAGFAAVADRMRKADLCGDGACSSATGSVVVGVFEL
;
A
#
# COMPACT_ATOMS: atom_id res chain seq x y z
N MET A 1 20.54 25.29 6.17
CA MET A 1 20.06 23.90 6.24
C MET A 1 19.52 23.52 4.87
N TYR A 2 20.23 22.67 4.11
CA TYR A 2 19.75 22.18 2.83
C TYR A 2 18.79 21.02 3.11
N TYR A 3 17.48 21.28 3.09
CA TYR A 3 16.48 20.22 3.16
C TYR A 3 16.55 19.46 1.84
N ASN A 4 16.89 18.18 1.88
CA ASN A 4 16.82 17.31 0.70
C ASN A 4 15.34 17.03 0.41
N PRO A 5 14.72 17.67 -0.61
CA PRO A 5 13.29 17.50 -0.87
C PRO A 5 12.93 16.03 -1.15
N MET A 6 13.88 15.28 -1.72
CA MET A 6 13.73 13.85 -2.00
C MET A 6 13.51 13.01 -0.72
N LEU A 7 14.23 13.31 0.37
CA LEU A 7 14.09 12.57 1.62
C LEU A 7 12.71 12.80 2.27
N ILE A 8 12.18 14.03 2.13
CA ILE A 8 10.86 14.40 2.65
C ILE A 8 9.77 13.63 1.90
N LEU A 9 9.85 13.58 0.57
CA LEU A 9 8.89 12.84 -0.27
C LEU A 9 8.87 11.35 0.06
N ARG A 10 10.04 10.71 0.25
CA ARG A 10 10.12 9.30 0.62
C ARG A 10 9.62 9.02 2.05
N GLY A 11 9.87 9.93 2.98
CA GLY A 11 9.32 9.85 4.33
C GLY A 11 7.79 9.93 4.32
N PHE A 12 7.24 10.83 3.50
CA PHE A 12 5.79 10.95 3.32
C PHE A 12 5.17 9.70 2.69
N GLN A 13 5.81 9.14 1.66
CA GLN A 13 5.43 7.87 1.04
C GLN A 13 5.36 6.73 2.07
N GLY A 14 6.35 6.62 2.97
CA GLY A 14 6.33 5.61 4.04
C GLY A 14 5.20 5.81 5.07
N ILE A 15 4.85 7.05 5.39
CA ILE A 15 3.73 7.35 6.29
C ILE A 15 2.39 6.99 5.63
N LEU A 16 2.22 7.31 4.35
CA LEU A 16 1.01 6.94 3.61
C LEU A 16 0.87 5.42 3.49
N ALA A 17 1.96 4.70 3.20
CA ALA A 17 1.96 3.23 3.15
C ALA A 17 1.54 2.60 4.49
N LEU A 18 1.99 3.17 5.61
CA LEU A 18 1.56 2.78 6.96
C LEU A 18 0.05 2.95 7.15
N ILE A 19 -0.48 4.10 6.75
CA ILE A 19 -1.92 4.39 6.84
C ILE A 19 -2.71 3.42 5.97
N ALA A 20 -2.26 3.18 4.74
CA ALA A 20 -2.92 2.24 3.84
C ALA A 20 -2.88 0.79 4.37
N MET A 21 -1.77 0.36 4.99
CA MET A 21 -1.71 -0.94 5.67
C MET A 21 -2.76 -1.02 6.79
N ALA A 22 -2.87 0.03 7.62
CA ALA A 22 -3.84 0.07 8.72
C ALA A 22 -5.28 0.01 8.18
N LEU A 23 -5.61 0.77 7.14
CA LEU A 23 -6.94 0.72 6.51
C LEU A 23 -7.22 -0.66 5.89
N GLY A 24 -6.26 -1.24 5.16
CA GLY A 24 -6.37 -2.61 4.63
C GLY A 24 -6.63 -3.66 5.73
N ALA A 25 -5.96 -3.52 6.89
CA ALA A 25 -6.16 -4.39 8.04
C ALA A 25 -7.54 -4.20 8.68
N THR A 26 -8.06 -2.97 8.77
CA THR A 26 -9.43 -2.73 9.26
C THR A 26 -10.46 -3.38 8.36
N ILE A 27 -10.28 -3.31 7.04
CA ILE A 27 -11.17 -3.96 6.07
C ILE A 27 -11.13 -5.47 6.28
N ALA A 28 -9.94 -6.07 6.38
CA ALA A 28 -9.80 -7.51 6.66
C ALA A 28 -10.48 -7.93 7.98
N ASN A 29 -10.37 -7.11 9.03
CA ASN A 29 -11.02 -7.37 10.31
C ASN A 29 -12.55 -7.34 10.21
N VAL A 30 -13.11 -6.33 9.54
CA VAL A 30 -14.57 -6.22 9.32
C VAL A 30 -15.08 -7.41 8.48
N LEU A 31 -14.34 -7.84 7.45
CA LEU A 31 -14.75 -9.01 6.68
C LEU A 31 -14.74 -10.29 7.52
N ASN A 32 -13.80 -10.42 8.46
CA ASN A 32 -13.73 -11.59 9.33
C ASN A 32 -14.83 -11.60 10.41
N THR A 33 -15.29 -10.43 10.87
CA THR A 33 -16.34 -10.33 11.90
C THR A 33 -17.75 -10.40 11.32
N HIS A 34 -17.98 -9.92 10.10
CA HIS A 34 -19.33 -9.81 9.50
C HIS A 34 -19.66 -10.90 8.47
N LEU A 35 -18.67 -11.60 7.89
CA LEU A 35 -18.97 -12.80 7.08
C LEU A 35 -19.03 -14.03 7.99
N PRO A 36 -20.06 -14.91 7.83
CA PRO A 36 -20.19 -16.12 8.62
C PRO A 36 -19.05 -17.12 8.30
N SER A 37 -17.99 -17.08 9.10
CA SER A 37 -17.04 -18.15 9.53
C SER A 37 -16.59 -19.27 8.57
N SER A 38 -16.86 -19.17 7.27
CA SER A 38 -16.54 -20.21 6.26
C SER A 38 -16.07 -19.64 4.92
N ILE A 39 -16.13 -18.32 4.72
CA ILE A 39 -15.63 -17.66 3.52
C ILE A 39 -14.23 -17.09 3.80
N PRO A 40 -13.16 -17.61 3.17
CA PRO A 40 -11.81 -17.08 3.37
C PRO A 40 -11.73 -15.60 2.96
N VAL A 41 -10.90 -14.83 3.69
CA VAL A 41 -10.64 -13.42 3.40
C VAL A 41 -10.30 -13.27 1.91
N PRO A 42 -10.95 -12.34 1.19
CA PRO A 42 -10.68 -12.09 -0.21
C PRO A 42 -9.19 -11.94 -0.55
N PRO A 43 -8.67 -12.68 -1.54
CA PRO A 43 -7.26 -12.58 -1.93
C PRO A 43 -6.87 -11.18 -2.39
N GLY A 44 -7.81 -10.38 -2.90
CA GLY A 44 -7.58 -8.99 -3.27
C GLY A 44 -7.25 -8.05 -2.10
N ILE A 45 -7.87 -8.26 -0.93
CA ILE A 45 -7.58 -7.45 0.27
C ILE A 45 -6.24 -7.88 0.89
N ILE A 46 -5.96 -9.19 0.88
CA ILE A 46 -4.66 -9.73 1.32
C ILE A 46 -3.53 -9.16 0.44
N PHE A 47 -3.74 -9.12 -0.89
CA PHE A 47 -2.79 -8.52 -1.82
C PHE A 47 -2.58 -7.04 -1.52
N TYR A 48 -3.64 -6.26 -1.28
CA TYR A 48 -3.50 -4.85 -0.92
C TYR A 48 -2.65 -4.62 0.34
N VAL A 49 -2.88 -5.41 1.40
CA VAL A 49 -2.06 -5.35 2.62
C VAL A 49 -0.61 -5.74 2.34
N PHE A 50 -0.39 -6.77 1.51
CA PHE A 50 0.95 -7.16 1.07
C PHE A 50 1.67 -6.01 0.34
N VAL A 51 0.98 -5.28 -0.55
CA VAL A 51 1.56 -4.14 -1.29
C VAL A 51 1.95 -3.01 -0.34
N ALA A 52 1.12 -2.69 0.65
CA ALA A 52 1.44 -1.68 1.65
C ALA A 52 2.67 -2.08 2.49
N VAL A 53 2.76 -3.34 2.91
CA VAL A 53 3.92 -3.89 3.65
C VAL A 53 5.18 -3.91 2.79
N PHE A 54 5.06 -4.30 1.52
CA PHE A 54 6.17 -4.29 0.55
C PHE A 54 6.71 -2.87 0.35
N THR A 55 5.83 -1.89 0.20
CA THR A 55 6.22 -0.47 0.05
C THR A 55 6.98 0.01 1.28
N LEU A 56 6.45 -0.30 2.48
CA LEU A 56 7.02 0.13 3.76
C LEU A 56 8.35 -0.54 4.09
N LEU A 57 8.45 -1.86 3.93
CA LEU A 57 9.61 -2.64 4.39
C LEU A 57 10.68 -2.85 3.32
N ILE A 58 10.33 -2.71 2.03
CA ILE A 58 11.27 -2.97 0.93
C ILE A 58 11.50 -1.68 0.15
N ALA A 59 10.47 -1.05 -0.42
CA ALA A 59 10.67 0.08 -1.33
C ALA A 59 11.24 1.33 -0.63
N VAL A 60 10.66 1.74 0.51
CA VAL A 60 11.11 2.91 1.28
C VAL A 60 12.53 2.75 1.83
N PRO A 61 12.89 1.66 2.54
CA PRO A 61 14.25 1.50 3.04
C PRO A 61 15.26 1.29 1.92
N TYR A 62 14.93 0.53 0.86
CA TYR A 62 15.83 0.38 -0.29
C TYR A 62 16.17 1.75 -0.89
N THR A 63 15.21 2.64 -1.01
CA THR A 63 15.43 3.90 -1.68
C THR A 63 16.05 5.00 -0.80
N ILE A 64 15.95 4.88 0.53
CA ILE A 64 16.59 5.78 1.50
C ILE A 64 18.00 5.30 1.87
N LEU A 65 18.19 4.01 2.13
CA LEU A 65 19.46 3.46 2.60
C LEU A 65 20.47 3.24 1.46
N THR A 66 20.03 2.79 0.29
CA THR A 66 20.94 2.45 -0.82
C THR A 66 21.82 3.64 -1.27
N PRO A 67 21.29 4.85 -1.55
CA PRO A 67 22.13 5.97 -1.96
C PRO A 67 23.03 6.49 -0.83
N ARG A 68 22.73 6.18 0.44
CA ARG A 68 23.45 6.71 1.60
C ARG A 68 24.55 5.78 2.13
N TYR A 69 24.32 4.47 2.08
CA TYR A 69 25.23 3.48 2.66
C TYR A 69 25.81 2.51 1.63
N PHE A 70 25.16 2.31 0.48
CA PHE A 70 25.57 1.32 -0.52
C PHE A 70 25.54 1.87 -1.96
N PRO A 71 26.42 2.84 -2.29
CA PRO A 71 26.47 3.46 -3.62
C PRO A 71 26.75 2.47 -4.76
N ALA A 72 27.37 1.31 -4.47
CA ALA A 72 27.59 0.25 -5.46
C ALA A 72 26.31 -0.50 -5.88
N LEU A 73 25.29 -0.52 -5.01
CA LEU A 73 23.97 -1.09 -5.30
C LEU A 73 22.98 -0.02 -5.80
N ALA A 74 23.36 1.25 -5.78
CA ALA A 74 22.57 2.39 -6.25
C ALA A 74 22.56 2.49 -7.78
N HIS A 75 22.30 1.38 -8.49
CA HIS A 75 22.12 1.43 -9.92
C HIS A 75 20.79 2.11 -10.26
N PRO A 76 20.77 3.15 -11.11
CA PRO A 76 19.55 3.89 -11.44
C PRO A 76 18.45 2.98 -12.00
N TYR A 77 18.82 1.93 -12.74
CA TYR A 77 17.88 0.93 -13.26
C TYR A 77 17.23 0.09 -12.15
N ALA A 78 17.98 -0.30 -11.11
CA ALA A 78 17.42 -1.07 -10.01
C ALA A 78 16.45 -0.25 -9.18
N MET A 79 16.76 1.05 -8.99
CA MET A 79 15.86 1.99 -8.31
C MET A 79 14.59 2.22 -9.14
N LEU A 80 14.71 2.38 -10.46
CA LEU A 80 13.56 2.52 -11.36
C LEU A 80 12.67 1.27 -11.36
N VAL A 81 13.26 0.07 -11.34
CA VAL A 81 12.50 -1.19 -11.28
C VAL A 81 11.76 -1.31 -9.95
N ALA A 82 12.39 -0.96 -8.82
CA ALA A 82 11.73 -0.99 -7.51
C ALA A 82 10.52 -0.05 -7.44
N GLU A 83 10.65 1.18 -7.94
CA GLU A 83 9.55 2.16 -7.99
C GLU A 83 8.44 1.71 -8.94
N SER A 84 8.79 1.34 -10.18
CA SER A 84 7.79 0.92 -11.18
C SER A 84 7.02 -0.33 -10.74
N THR A 85 7.69 -1.29 -10.10
CA THR A 85 7.03 -2.48 -9.52
C THR A 85 6.06 -2.07 -8.42
N THR A 86 6.47 -1.12 -7.56
CA THR A 86 5.61 -0.57 -6.51
C THR A 86 4.36 0.08 -7.10
N CYS A 87 4.51 0.89 -8.16
CA CYS A 87 3.37 1.49 -8.85
C CYS A 87 2.42 0.43 -9.45
N ILE A 88 2.95 -0.61 -10.10
CA ILE A 88 2.14 -1.70 -10.68
C ILE A 88 1.36 -2.44 -9.58
N PHE A 89 2.01 -2.71 -8.46
CA PHE A 89 1.39 -3.35 -7.30
C PHE A 89 0.27 -2.51 -6.70
N TRP A 90 0.48 -1.19 -6.58
CA TRP A 90 -0.57 -0.27 -6.13
C TRP A 90 -1.76 -0.23 -7.10
N LEU A 91 -1.52 -0.14 -8.40
CA LEU A 91 -2.56 -0.17 -9.42
C LEU A 91 -3.40 -1.46 -9.37
N ALA A 92 -2.74 -2.61 -9.22
CA ALA A 92 -3.42 -3.89 -9.03
C ALA A 92 -4.19 -3.95 -7.71
N GLY A 93 -3.64 -3.36 -6.64
CA GLY A 93 -4.30 -3.22 -5.34
C GLY A 93 -5.59 -2.40 -5.43
N PHE A 94 -5.58 -1.26 -6.13
CA PHE A 94 -6.77 -0.44 -6.35
C PHE A 94 -7.84 -1.17 -7.15
N ALA A 95 -7.45 -1.88 -8.21
CA ALA A 95 -8.39 -2.69 -9.00
C ALA A 95 -9.05 -3.77 -8.14
N ALA A 96 -8.29 -4.42 -7.25
CA ALA A 96 -8.79 -5.44 -6.34
C ALA A 96 -9.77 -4.87 -5.30
N VAL A 97 -9.48 -3.69 -4.74
CA VAL A 97 -10.39 -2.99 -3.82
C VAL A 97 -11.65 -2.51 -4.54
N ALA A 98 -11.53 -1.99 -5.77
CA ALA A 98 -12.65 -1.51 -6.56
C ALA A 98 -13.63 -2.63 -6.98
N ASP A 99 -13.13 -3.81 -7.39
CA ASP A 99 -13.99 -4.97 -7.67
C ASP A 99 -14.77 -5.41 -6.42
N ARG A 100 -14.15 -5.29 -5.24
CA ARG A 100 -14.79 -5.63 -3.96
C ARG A 100 -15.82 -4.60 -3.53
N MET A 101 -15.58 -3.32 -3.76
CA MET A 101 -16.62 -2.28 -3.59
C MET A 101 -17.83 -2.54 -4.50
N ARG A 102 -17.58 -2.93 -5.77
CA ARG A 102 -18.66 -3.19 -6.74
C ARG A 102 -19.55 -4.37 -6.36
N LYS A 103 -19.00 -5.39 -5.71
CA LYS A 103 -19.73 -6.62 -5.32
C LYS A 103 -20.57 -6.48 -4.04
N ALA A 104 -20.63 -5.30 -3.42
CA ALA A 104 -21.56 -4.95 -2.35
C ALA A 104 -21.48 -5.76 -1.03
N ASP A 105 -20.53 -6.68 -0.86
CA ASP A 105 -20.28 -7.41 0.40
C ASP A 105 -19.60 -6.57 1.50
N LEU A 106 -19.22 -5.31 1.19
CA LEU A 106 -18.52 -4.39 2.11
C LEU A 106 -19.33 -3.17 2.54
N CYS A 107 -20.59 -3.04 2.09
CA CYS A 107 -21.43 -1.88 2.38
C CYS A 107 -22.28 -2.03 3.66
N GLY A 108 -21.72 -2.67 4.68
CA GLY A 108 -22.20 -2.65 6.07
C GLY A 108 -21.05 -2.25 7.00
N ASP A 109 -21.36 -1.49 8.05
CA ASP A 109 -20.44 -1.15 9.17
C ASP A 109 -19.11 -0.45 8.80
N GLY A 110 -19.16 0.55 7.91
CA GLY A 110 -18.05 1.50 7.71
C GLY A 110 -16.87 1.01 6.85
N ALA A 111 -16.86 -0.26 6.43
CA ALA A 111 -15.85 -0.83 5.54
C ALA A 111 -15.77 -0.12 4.17
N CYS A 112 -16.89 0.39 3.65
CA CYS A 112 -16.90 1.17 2.40
C CYS A 112 -16.18 2.52 2.53
N SER A 113 -16.28 3.18 3.69
CA SER A 113 -15.55 4.43 3.96
C SER A 113 -14.05 4.17 4.13
N SER A 114 -13.69 3.10 4.83
CA SER A 114 -12.29 2.67 4.96
C SER A 114 -11.69 2.28 3.60
N ALA A 115 -12.40 1.51 2.78
CA ALA A 115 -11.93 1.15 1.45
C ALA A 115 -11.73 2.39 0.53
N THR A 116 -12.62 3.39 0.63
CA THR A 116 -12.48 4.64 -0.13
C THR A 116 -11.29 5.46 0.35
N GLY A 117 -11.13 5.59 1.67
CA GLY A 117 -9.97 6.25 2.27
C GLY A 117 -8.66 5.57 1.88
N SER A 118 -8.67 4.24 1.77
CA SER A 118 -7.51 3.44 1.38
C SER A 118 -7.08 3.75 -0.06
N VAL A 119 -8.03 3.86 -0.99
CA VAL A 119 -7.75 4.26 -2.38
C VAL A 119 -7.22 5.68 -2.45
N VAL A 120 -7.81 6.62 -1.70
CA VAL A 120 -7.34 8.03 -1.70
C VAL A 120 -5.92 8.14 -1.16
N VAL A 121 -5.63 7.52 -0.03
CA VAL A 121 -4.28 7.51 0.57
C VAL A 121 -3.27 6.86 -0.36
N GLY A 122 -3.64 5.73 -0.96
CA GLY A 122 -2.80 5.02 -1.92
C GLY A 122 -2.49 5.82 -3.19
N VAL A 123 -3.43 6.64 -3.67
CA VAL A 123 -3.19 7.50 -4.85
C VAL A 123 -2.17 8.61 -4.55
N PHE A 124 -2.08 9.07 -3.30
CA PHE A 124 -1.13 10.12 -2.92
C PHE A 124 0.30 9.63 -2.70
N GLU A 125 0.51 8.31 -2.56
CA GLU A 125 1.85 7.70 -2.40
C GLU A 125 2.43 7.11 -3.69
N LEU A 126 1.64 7.08 -4.76
CA LEU A 126 2.05 6.75 -6.13
C LEU A 126 2.83 7.91 -6.76
#